data_AF-A0A966ZBX0-F1
#
_entry.id   AF-A0A966ZBX0-F1
#
_cell.length_a   1.000
_cell.length_b   1.000
_cell.length_c   1.000
_cell.angle_alpha   90.00
_cell.angle_beta   90.00
_cell.angle_gamma   90.00
#
_symmetry.space_group_name_H-M   'P 1'
#
loop_
_entity.id
_entity.type
_entity.pdbx_description
1 polymer ?
#
loop_
_entity_poly.entity_id
_entity_poly.type
_entity_poly.pdbx_seq_one_letter_code
_entity_poly.pdbx_strand_id
1 'polypeptide(L)'
;MLESNFRDAVMASTAIPGFFPPVAVEAGKPGGGRELRICVDGGLVLNSPLNPAIDAGATSIHLICLNPDVSTLTLSPVNSTLDTMERALATSVASGVASELARVKLGNRLAGVVRHENSNEFFRAVTVHRYHPSKRVLGGVPGILDFSLQHLDELIGNGEFVAANHDCEREKCVLPKNHLSGRSNPK
;
A
#
# COMPACT_ATOMS: atom_id res chain seq x y z
N MET A 1 -8.39 -7.92 20.06
CA MET A 1 -7.79 -9.04 19.29
C MET A 1 -7.06 -9.89 20.31
N LEU A 2 -7.43 -11.16 20.53
CA LEU A 2 -6.69 -12.04 21.43
C LEU A 2 -5.32 -12.34 20.77
N GLU A 3 -4.24 -12.36 21.55
CA GLU A 3 -2.86 -12.58 21.05
C GLU A 3 -2.73 -13.83 20.16
N SER A 4 -3.57 -14.85 20.39
CA SER A 4 -3.63 -16.09 19.60
C SER A 4 -4.04 -15.90 18.14
N ASN A 5 -4.56 -14.72 17.74
CA ASN A 5 -5.02 -14.44 16.37
C ASN A 5 -4.05 -13.54 15.57
N PHE A 6 -3.07 -12.91 16.23
CA PHE A 6 -2.17 -11.97 15.55
C PHE A 6 -1.18 -12.71 14.63
N ARG A 7 -0.57 -13.79 15.12
CA ARG A 7 0.37 -14.60 14.33
C ARG A 7 -0.28 -15.12 13.05
N ASP A 8 -1.47 -15.72 13.17
CA ASP A 8 -2.16 -16.32 12.02
C ASP A 8 -2.61 -15.24 11.03
N ALA A 9 -3.01 -14.07 11.52
CA ALA A 9 -3.30 -12.92 10.66
C ALA A 9 -2.06 -12.43 9.90
N VAL A 10 -0.90 -12.34 10.55
CA VAL A 10 0.37 -11.97 9.89
C VAL A 10 0.75 -13.03 8.84
N MET A 11 0.75 -14.31 9.22
CA MET A 11 1.06 -15.42 8.30
C MET A 11 0.13 -15.44 7.08
N ALA A 12 -1.18 -15.24 7.29
CA ALA A 12 -2.14 -15.13 6.22
C ALA A 12 -1.87 -13.93 5.30
N SER A 13 -1.54 -12.78 5.88
CA SER A 13 -1.25 -11.56 5.13
C SER A 13 -0.01 -11.66 4.25
N THR A 14 0.91 -12.60 4.55
CA THR A 14 2.15 -12.82 3.79
C THR A 14 2.14 -14.12 2.98
N ALA A 15 1.01 -14.82 2.89
CA ALA A 15 0.90 -16.13 2.22
C ALA A 15 0.75 -15.97 0.70
N ILE A 16 1.83 -15.58 0.03
CA ILE A 16 1.86 -15.33 -1.42
C ILE A 16 1.54 -16.63 -2.17
N PRO A 17 0.48 -16.66 -3.02
CA PRO A 17 0.15 -17.85 -3.80
C PRO A 17 1.31 -18.29 -4.70
N GLY A 18 1.55 -19.61 -4.73
CA GLY A 18 2.67 -20.20 -5.47
C GLY A 18 3.97 -20.33 -4.66
N PHE A 19 4.10 -19.58 -3.56
CA PHE A 19 5.24 -19.68 -2.64
C PHE A 19 4.85 -20.30 -1.30
N PHE A 20 3.69 -19.91 -0.75
CA PHE A 20 3.22 -20.37 0.56
C PHE A 20 1.81 -20.97 0.48
N PRO A 21 1.48 -21.96 1.33
CA PRO A 21 0.13 -22.49 1.42
C PRO A 21 -0.84 -21.46 2.05
N PRO A 22 -2.14 -21.53 1.74
CA PRO A 22 -3.16 -20.71 2.41
C PRO A 22 -3.19 -20.94 3.92
N VAL A 23 -3.56 -19.91 4.68
CA VAL A 23 -3.61 -19.94 6.14
C VAL A 23 -5.06 -19.83 6.61
N ALA A 24 -5.46 -20.69 7.54
CA ALA A 24 -6.77 -20.63 8.18
C ALA A 24 -6.74 -19.62 9.33
N VAL A 25 -7.60 -18.61 9.28
CA VAL A 25 -7.70 -17.56 10.31
C VAL A 25 -9.09 -17.57 10.93
N GLU A 26 -9.16 -17.57 12.26
CA GLU A 26 -10.42 -17.45 12.99
C GLU A 26 -10.88 -15.99 12.97
N ALA A 27 -11.98 -15.71 12.28
CA ALA A 27 -12.55 -14.37 12.13
C ALA A 27 -13.94 -14.28 12.78
N GLY A 28 -14.32 -13.08 13.20
CA GLY A 28 -15.69 -12.81 13.68
C GLY A 28 -16.71 -12.94 12.55
N LYS A 29 -17.83 -13.61 12.82
CA LYS A 29 -18.98 -13.63 11.90
C LYS A 29 -19.83 -12.36 12.04
N PRO A 30 -20.35 -11.81 10.94
CA PRO A 30 -21.46 -10.84 11.02
C PRO A 30 -22.65 -11.51 11.75
N GLY A 31 -23.13 -10.89 12.84
CA GLY A 31 -24.19 -11.45 13.68
C GLY A 31 -23.72 -12.24 14.91
N GLY A 32 -22.40 -12.31 15.16
CA GLY A 32 -21.83 -12.97 16.34
C GLY A 32 -21.31 -14.38 16.05
N GLY A 33 -20.37 -14.85 16.89
CA GLY A 33 -19.66 -16.11 16.71
C GLY A 33 -18.36 -15.98 15.91
N ARG A 34 -17.70 -17.12 15.69
CA ARG A 34 -16.40 -17.21 15.02
C ARG A 34 -16.48 -18.19 13.85
N GLU A 35 -15.73 -17.91 12.79
CA GLU A 35 -15.59 -18.79 11.63
C GLU A 35 -14.14 -18.89 11.19
N LEU A 36 -13.75 -20.06 10.70
CA LEU A 36 -12.48 -20.22 10.02
C LEU A 36 -12.61 -19.70 8.59
N ARG A 37 -11.75 -18.76 8.21
CA ARG A 37 -11.58 -18.30 6.83
C ARG A 37 -10.25 -18.77 6.28
N ILE A 38 -10.26 -19.28 5.05
CA ILE A 38 -9.02 -19.59 4.33
C ILE A 38 -8.56 -18.30 3.66
N CYS A 39 -7.38 -17.84 4.06
CA CYS A 39 -6.80 -16.58 3.64
C CYS A 39 -5.50 -16.81 2.87
N VAL A 40 -5.23 -15.91 1.94
CA VAL A 40 -3.96 -15.78 1.21
C VAL A 40 -3.50 -14.33 1.33
N ASP A 41 -2.33 -14.03 0.78
CA ASP A 41 -1.75 -12.70 0.78
C ASP A 41 -2.76 -11.60 0.40
N GLY A 42 -2.83 -10.57 1.24
CA GLY A 42 -3.76 -9.46 1.09
C GLY A 42 -3.45 -8.58 -0.11
N GLY A 43 -2.22 -8.61 -0.63
CA GLY A 43 -1.77 -7.87 -1.80
C GLY A 43 -2.53 -8.18 -3.09
N LEU A 44 -3.26 -9.30 -3.14
CA LEU A 44 -4.19 -9.61 -4.24
C LEU A 44 -5.40 -8.67 -4.31
N VAL A 45 -5.85 -8.16 -3.16
CA VAL A 45 -7.09 -7.39 -3.02
C VAL A 45 -6.81 -5.97 -2.54
N LEU A 46 -5.90 -5.79 -1.59
CA LEU A 46 -5.59 -4.52 -0.95
C LEU A 46 -4.11 -4.45 -0.55
N ASN A 47 -3.24 -4.11 -1.50
CA ASN A 47 -1.80 -3.92 -1.23
C ASN A 47 -1.43 -2.54 -0.66
N SER A 48 -2.41 -1.63 -0.54
CA SER A 48 -2.22 -0.33 0.10
C SER A 48 -3.43 -0.07 0.98
N PRO A 49 -3.37 -0.39 2.28
CA PRO A 49 -4.52 -0.29 3.17
C PRO A 49 -4.81 1.17 3.57
N LEU A 50 -5.04 2.03 2.57
CA LEU A 50 -5.39 3.44 2.75
C LEU A 50 -6.78 3.58 3.35
N ASN A 51 -7.81 2.95 2.77
CA ASN A 51 -9.17 3.04 3.33
C ASN A 51 -9.24 2.52 4.78
N PRO A 52 -8.68 1.35 5.15
CA PRO A 52 -8.65 0.92 6.55
C PRO A 52 -7.97 1.92 7.50
N ALA A 53 -6.87 2.55 7.08
CA ALA A 53 -6.21 3.56 7.91
C ALA A 53 -7.09 4.81 8.09
N ILE A 54 -7.79 5.25 7.03
CA ILE A 54 -8.72 6.38 7.07
C ILE A 54 -9.91 6.06 7.97
N ASP A 55 -10.52 4.89 7.81
CA ASP A 55 -11.65 4.40 8.60
C ASP A 55 -11.27 4.27 10.09
N ALA A 56 -10.02 3.89 10.37
CA ALA A 56 -9.45 3.86 11.72
C ALA A 56 -9.17 5.26 12.31
N GLY A 57 -9.36 6.33 11.53
CA GLY A 57 -9.24 7.71 12.02
C GLY A 57 -8.01 8.48 11.54
N ALA A 58 -7.19 7.93 10.65
CA ALA A 58 -5.99 8.61 10.18
C ALA A 58 -6.30 9.88 9.35
N THR A 59 -5.65 10.97 9.69
CA THR A 59 -5.63 12.24 8.93
C THR A 59 -4.32 12.49 8.20
N SER A 60 -3.26 11.79 8.62
CA SER A 60 -1.96 11.76 7.94
C SER A 60 -1.51 10.31 7.82
N ILE A 61 -1.09 9.92 6.62
CA ILE A 61 -0.65 8.56 6.30
C ILE A 61 0.70 8.64 5.60
N HIS A 62 1.67 7.86 6.10
CA HIS A 62 2.96 7.65 5.45
C HIS A 62 2.91 6.32 4.70
N LEU A 63 2.77 6.38 3.39
CA LEU A 63 2.64 5.24 2.50
C LEU A 63 3.98 4.88 1.86
N ILE A 64 4.50 3.71 2.20
CA ILE A 64 5.69 3.13 1.57
C ILE A 64 5.24 2.34 0.33
N CYS A 65 5.65 2.79 -0.84
CA CYS A 65 5.28 2.21 -2.14
C CYS A 65 6.45 1.39 -2.68
N LEU A 66 6.42 0.08 -2.42
CA LEU A 66 7.39 -0.90 -2.94
C LEU A 66 6.97 -1.50 -4.29
N ASN A 67 5.86 -1.06 -4.86
CA ASN A 67 5.34 -1.66 -6.08
C ASN A 67 6.31 -1.44 -7.25
N PRO A 68 6.46 -2.44 -8.13
CA PRO A 68 7.19 -2.27 -9.37
C PRO A 68 6.52 -1.16 -10.20
N ASP A 69 7.34 -0.33 -10.83
CA ASP A 69 6.81 0.65 -11.78
C ASP A 69 6.39 -0.11 -13.04
N VAL A 70 5.07 -0.18 -13.27
CA VAL A 70 4.48 -0.86 -14.43
C VAL A 70 5.05 -0.32 -15.75
N SER A 71 5.46 0.97 -15.79
CA SER A 71 6.09 1.56 -16.98
C SER A 71 7.52 1.05 -17.24
N THR A 72 8.14 0.42 -16.23
CA THR A 72 9.47 -0.19 -16.32
C THR A 72 9.43 -1.70 -16.53
N LEU A 73 8.25 -2.32 -16.50
CA LEU A 73 8.10 -3.73 -16.86
C LEU A 73 8.42 -3.87 -18.35
N THR A 74 9.54 -4.51 -18.65
CA THR A 74 9.93 -4.82 -20.03
C THR A 74 8.88 -5.70 -20.67
N LEU A 75 8.28 -5.24 -21.77
CA LEU A 75 7.39 -6.02 -22.65
C LEU A 75 8.17 -7.08 -23.47
N SER A 76 9.27 -7.61 -22.92
CA SER A 76 10.02 -8.70 -23.55
C SER A 76 9.12 -9.92 -23.71
N PRO A 77 9.39 -10.79 -24.71
CA PRO A 77 8.69 -12.07 -24.86
C PRO A 77 8.61 -12.77 -23.51
N VAL A 78 7.42 -13.20 -23.15
CA VAL A 78 7.19 -13.88 -21.87
C VAL A 78 7.83 -15.26 -22.00
N ASN A 79 8.95 -15.49 -21.31
CA ASN A 79 9.75 -16.69 -21.52
C ASN A 79 9.20 -17.89 -20.74
N SER A 80 8.23 -17.65 -19.85
CA SER A 80 7.60 -18.69 -19.04
C SER A 80 6.17 -18.31 -18.61
N THR A 81 5.37 -19.31 -18.21
CA THR A 81 4.06 -19.08 -17.56
C THR A 81 4.21 -18.31 -16.25
N LEU A 82 5.32 -18.53 -15.53
CA LEU A 82 5.63 -17.83 -14.28
C LEU A 82 5.83 -16.33 -14.52
N ASP A 83 6.56 -15.94 -15.57
CA ASP A 83 6.76 -14.54 -15.96
C ASP A 83 5.42 -13.86 -16.30
N THR A 84 4.48 -14.61 -16.89
CA THR A 84 3.14 -14.09 -17.20
C THR A 84 2.35 -13.82 -15.92
N MET A 85 2.38 -14.78 -14.99
CA MET A 85 1.72 -14.67 -13.69
C MET A 85 2.33 -13.54 -12.85
N GLU A 86 3.65 -13.38 -12.86
CA GLU A 86 4.35 -12.28 -12.19
C GLU A 86 3.88 -10.93 -12.72
N ARG A 87 3.87 -10.74 -14.04
CA ARG A 87 3.43 -9.48 -14.66
C ARG A 87 1.97 -9.18 -14.32
N ALA A 88 1.10 -10.19 -14.34
CA ALA A 88 -0.30 -10.04 -13.96
C ALA A 88 -0.45 -9.60 -12.50
N LEU A 89 0.30 -10.23 -11.59
CA LEU A 89 0.31 -9.89 -10.16
C LEU A 89 0.84 -8.46 -9.93
N ALA A 90 2.00 -8.12 -10.50
CA ALA A 90 2.60 -6.80 -10.41
C ALA A 90 1.66 -5.70 -10.94
N THR A 91 1.00 -5.96 -12.07
CA THR A 91 0.04 -5.03 -12.68
C THR A 91 -1.20 -4.85 -11.80
N SER A 92 -1.74 -5.96 -11.27
CA SER A 92 -2.90 -5.92 -10.36
C SER A 92 -2.61 -5.08 -9.13
N VAL A 93 -1.47 -5.34 -8.48
CA VAL A 93 -1.00 -4.60 -7.31
C VAL A 93 -0.87 -3.10 -7.60
N ALA A 94 -0.18 -2.74 -8.69
CA ALA A 94 0.03 -1.34 -9.03
C ALA A 94 -1.29 -0.60 -9.38
N SER A 95 -2.21 -1.28 -10.06
CA SER A 95 -3.54 -0.74 -10.37
C SER A 95 -4.37 -0.49 -9.12
N GLY A 96 -4.34 -1.43 -8.15
CA GLY A 96 -5.02 -1.27 -6.86
C GLY A 96 -4.57 -0.02 -6.12
N VAL A 97 -3.25 0.20 -6.03
CA VAL A 97 -2.70 1.40 -5.36
C VAL A 97 -3.07 2.69 -6.08
N ALA A 98 -3.04 2.69 -7.42
CA ALA A 98 -3.45 3.86 -8.20
C ALA A 98 -4.93 4.21 -7.97
N SER A 99 -5.81 3.21 -7.92
CA SER A 99 -7.24 3.37 -7.64
C SER A 99 -7.49 3.94 -6.24
N GLU A 100 -6.81 3.41 -5.22
CA GLU A 100 -6.94 3.90 -3.84
C GLU A 100 -6.49 5.36 -3.70
N LEU A 101 -5.35 5.73 -4.29
CA LEU A 101 -4.89 7.11 -4.31
C LEU A 101 -5.84 8.06 -5.06
N ALA A 102 -6.47 7.59 -6.14
CA ALA A 102 -7.48 8.36 -6.86
C ALA A 102 -8.71 8.64 -6.00
N ARG A 103 -9.16 7.66 -5.21
CA ARG A 103 -10.26 7.83 -4.25
C ARG A 103 -9.92 8.86 -3.17
N VAL A 104 -8.72 8.79 -2.58
CA VAL A 104 -8.28 9.79 -1.58
C VAL A 104 -8.23 11.18 -2.18
N LYS A 105 -7.71 11.33 -3.40
CA LYS A 105 -7.70 12.63 -4.12
C LYS A 105 -9.10 13.17 -4.33
N LEU A 106 -10.06 12.32 -4.71
CA LEU A 106 -11.45 12.72 -4.86
C LEU A 106 -12.05 13.13 -3.51
N GLY A 107 -11.86 12.33 -2.46
CA GLY A 107 -12.29 12.66 -1.09
C GLY A 107 -11.76 14.01 -0.63
N ASN A 108 -10.47 14.28 -0.82
CA ASN A 108 -9.86 15.58 -0.50
C ASN A 108 -10.40 16.75 -1.32
N ARG A 109 -10.86 16.52 -2.57
CA ARG A 109 -11.50 17.57 -3.38
C ARG A 109 -12.92 17.89 -2.87
N LEU A 110 -13.62 16.89 -2.36
CA LEU A 110 -14.98 17.01 -1.82
C LEU A 110 -14.99 17.50 -0.38
N ALA A 111 -13.91 17.27 0.37
CA ALA A 111 -13.66 17.81 1.71
C ALA A 111 -13.69 19.34 1.68
N GLY A 112 -14.86 19.92 1.99
CA GLY A 112 -15.13 21.36 1.97
C GLY A 112 -16.16 21.83 0.94
N VAL A 113 -16.63 20.96 0.04
CA VAL A 113 -17.66 21.29 -0.97
C VAL A 113 -18.99 20.63 -0.67
N VAL A 114 -18.98 19.36 -0.25
CA VAL A 114 -20.21 18.58 -0.07
C VAL A 114 -20.47 18.38 1.41
N ARG A 115 -21.60 18.92 1.88
CA ARG A 115 -22.24 18.55 3.14
C ARG A 115 -23.12 17.34 2.81
N HIS A 116 -22.90 16.19 3.43
CA HIS A 116 -23.87 15.11 3.32
C HIS A 116 -25.15 15.58 4.03
N GLU A 117 -26.27 15.69 3.30
CA GLU A 117 -27.54 16.21 3.85
C GLU A 117 -28.12 15.36 4.99
N ASN A 118 -27.55 14.18 5.28
CA ASN A 118 -28.00 13.25 6.33
C ASN A 118 -26.87 12.64 7.19
N SER A 119 -25.64 13.19 7.19
CA SER A 119 -24.60 12.76 8.13
C SER A 119 -23.86 13.95 8.73
N ASN A 120 -23.61 13.91 10.05
CA ASN A 120 -22.73 14.86 10.74
C ASN A 120 -21.24 14.68 10.36
N GLU A 121 -20.93 13.70 9.52
CA GLU A 121 -19.57 13.44 9.04
C GLU A 121 -19.26 14.24 7.78
N PHE A 122 -18.29 15.14 7.90
CA PHE A 122 -17.65 15.80 6.79
C PHE A 122 -16.71 14.80 6.09
N PHE A 123 -16.57 14.88 4.76
CA PHE A 123 -15.39 14.29 4.11
C PHE A 123 -14.14 14.86 4.80
N ARG A 124 -13.44 14.00 5.53
CA ARG A 124 -12.23 14.39 6.27
C ARG A 124 -11.08 14.46 5.27
N ALA A 125 -10.43 15.62 5.19
CA ALA A 125 -9.22 15.75 4.40
C ALA A 125 -8.11 14.88 5.00
N VAL A 126 -7.41 14.12 4.14
CA VAL A 126 -6.33 13.21 4.52
C VAL A 126 -5.06 13.57 3.75
N THR A 127 -3.95 13.72 4.47
CA THR A 127 -2.62 13.86 3.87
C THR A 127 -2.02 12.47 3.66
N VAL A 128 -1.51 12.19 2.45
CA VAL A 128 -0.77 10.96 2.17
C VAL A 128 0.63 11.31 1.68
N HIS A 129 1.62 11.10 2.54
CA HIS A 129 3.04 11.15 2.19
C HIS A 129 3.43 9.84 1.52
N ARG A 130 4.05 9.90 0.34
CA ARG A 130 4.41 8.71 -0.43
C ARG A 130 5.92 8.57 -0.48
N TYR A 131 6.41 7.36 -0.29
CA TYR A 131 7.84 7.04 -0.33
C TYR A 131 8.05 5.94 -1.35
N HIS A 132 8.94 6.17 -2.32
CA HIS A 132 9.36 5.13 -3.27
C HIS A 132 10.85 4.84 -3.08
N PRO A 133 11.22 3.98 -2.12
CA PRO A 133 12.54 3.35 -2.11
C PRO A 133 12.87 2.86 -3.51
N SER A 134 14.07 3.15 -4.00
CA SER A 134 14.40 3.17 -5.41
C SER A 134 14.01 1.87 -6.13
N LYS A 135 13.38 2.03 -7.30
CA LYS A 135 12.70 0.98 -8.08
C LYS A 135 13.59 -0.19 -8.51
N ARG A 136 14.92 -0.05 -8.42
CA ARG A 136 15.89 -1.08 -8.81
C ARG A 136 16.13 -2.11 -7.71
N VAL A 137 15.88 -1.77 -6.45
CA VAL A 137 16.37 -2.60 -5.33
C VAL A 137 15.52 -3.86 -5.17
N LEU A 138 14.23 -3.84 -5.48
CA LEU A 138 13.42 -5.07 -5.37
C LEU A 138 13.63 -6.06 -6.51
N GLY A 139 14.38 -5.74 -7.57
CA GLY A 139 14.87 -6.68 -8.59
C GLY A 139 13.83 -7.57 -9.32
N GLY A 140 12.52 -7.28 -9.22
CA GLY A 140 11.47 -8.20 -9.66
C GLY A 140 11.25 -9.37 -8.68
N VAL A 141 10.50 -10.41 -9.06
CA VAL A 141 10.30 -11.60 -8.20
C VAL A 141 11.61 -12.31 -7.78
N PRO A 142 12.70 -12.31 -8.56
CA PRO A 142 13.98 -12.84 -8.05
C PRO A 142 14.58 -11.98 -6.93
N GLY A 143 14.47 -10.64 -7.04
CA GLY A 143 14.99 -9.72 -6.04
C GLY A 143 14.17 -9.70 -4.75
N ILE A 144 12.85 -9.92 -4.80
CA ILE A 144 12.03 -10.06 -3.58
C ILE A 144 12.40 -11.31 -2.75
N LEU A 145 13.13 -12.26 -3.36
CA LEU A 145 13.62 -13.48 -2.72
C LEU A 145 15.13 -13.46 -2.47
N ASP A 146 15.81 -12.35 -2.73
CA ASP A 146 17.22 -12.17 -2.38
C ASP A 146 17.32 -11.73 -0.91
N PHE A 147 17.63 -12.69 -0.05
CA PHE A 147 17.84 -12.46 1.38
C PHE A 147 19.33 -12.40 1.76
N SER A 148 20.22 -12.12 0.79
CA SER A 148 21.63 -11.90 1.10
C SER A 148 21.79 -10.67 1.99
N LEU A 149 22.72 -10.73 2.97
CA LEU A 149 22.93 -9.63 3.91
C LEU A 149 23.28 -8.32 3.21
N GLN A 150 24.09 -8.40 2.14
CA GLN A 150 24.42 -7.23 1.33
C GLN A 150 23.16 -6.60 0.72
N HIS A 151 22.28 -7.41 0.13
CA HIS A 151 21.05 -6.91 -0.47
C HIS A 151 20.10 -6.30 0.58
N LEU A 152 20.00 -6.92 1.74
CA LEU A 152 19.20 -6.41 2.87
C LEU A 152 19.73 -5.06 3.38
N ASP A 153 21.04 -4.91 3.52
CA ASP A 153 21.67 -3.65 3.94
C ASP A 153 21.40 -2.52 2.91
N GLU A 154 21.48 -2.85 1.62
CA GLU A 154 21.15 -1.93 0.53
C GLU A 154 19.67 -1.51 0.57
N LEU A 155 18.74 -2.45 0.79
CA LEU A 155 17.31 -2.17 0.93
C LEU A 155 17.01 -1.26 2.12
N ILE A 156 17.59 -1.56 3.28
CA ILE A 156 17.40 -0.79 4.51
C ILE A 156 17.94 0.63 4.33
N GLY A 157 19.21 0.76 3.91
CA GLY A 157 19.85 2.07 3.72
C GLY A 157 19.13 2.92 2.67
N ASN A 158 18.57 2.28 1.62
CA ASN A 158 17.76 2.99 0.65
C ASN A 158 16.45 3.52 1.24
N GLY A 159 15.77 2.71 2.05
CA GLY A 159 14.57 3.12 2.77
C GLY A 159 14.83 4.32 3.68
N GLU A 160 15.92 4.27 4.46
CA GLU A 160 16.36 5.37 5.33
C GLU A 160 16.64 6.65 4.53
N PHE A 161 17.40 6.55 3.43
CA PHE A 161 17.73 7.68 2.59
C PHE A 161 16.48 8.36 2.01
N VAL A 162 15.54 7.58 1.47
CA VAL A 162 14.29 8.11 0.89
C VAL A 162 13.40 8.74 1.96
N ALA A 163 13.36 8.16 3.16
CA ALA A 163 12.61 8.73 4.26
C ALA A 163 13.20 10.08 4.71
N ALA A 164 14.52 10.15 4.88
CA ALA A 164 15.23 11.35 5.33
C ALA A 164 15.21 12.49 4.29
N ASN A 165 15.26 12.17 3.00
CA ASN A 165 15.33 13.12 1.89
C ASN A 165 13.98 13.23 1.13
N HIS A 166 12.87 13.07 1.86
CA HIS A 166 11.53 13.07 1.30
C HIS A 166 11.14 14.43 0.74
N ASP A 167 10.63 14.43 -0.49
CA ASP A 167 10.10 15.62 -1.16
C ASP A 167 8.68 15.33 -1.65
N CYS A 168 7.69 16.04 -1.10
CA CYS A 168 6.28 15.78 -1.39
C CYS A 168 5.90 16.04 -2.86
N GLU A 169 6.56 16.99 -3.52
CA GLU A 169 6.29 17.32 -4.93
C GLU A 169 6.85 16.23 -5.84
N ARG A 170 8.12 15.86 -5.61
CA ARG A 170 8.80 14.78 -6.34
C ARG A 170 8.07 13.45 -6.19
N GLU A 171 7.65 13.12 -4.97
CA GLU A 171 6.97 11.85 -4.66
C GLU A 171 5.47 11.85 -5.00
N LYS A 172 4.95 13.00 -5.48
CA LYS A 172 3.53 13.17 -5.87
C LYS A 172 2.59 12.77 -4.72
N CYS A 173 2.87 13.29 -3.53
CA CYS A 173 2.04 13.12 -2.34
C CYS A 173 0.61 13.64 -2.57
N VAL A 174 -0.34 13.13 -1.80
CA VAL A 174 -1.73 13.60 -1.82
C VAL A 174 -1.93 14.57 -0.67
N LEU A 175 -1.94 15.87 -0.99
CA LEU A 175 -2.07 16.94 0.01
C LEU A 175 -3.45 17.60 -0.09
N PRO A 176 -4.11 17.93 1.03
CA PRO A 176 -5.28 18.80 1.05
C PRO A 176 -4.95 20.21 0.54
N LYS A 177 -5.92 20.91 -0.08
CA LYS A 177 -5.71 22.29 -0.58
C LYS A 177 -5.20 23.26 0.48
N ASN A 178 -5.67 23.11 1.72
CA ASN A 178 -5.30 23.98 2.85
C ASN A 178 -3.87 23.73 3.37
N HIS A 179 -3.19 22.68 2.88
CA HIS A 179 -1.83 22.34 3.30
C HIS A 179 -0.76 23.15 2.55
N LEU A 180 -1.12 23.77 1.42
CA LEU A 180 -0.22 24.58 0.59
C LEU A 180 -0.11 26.04 1.04
N SER A 181 -1.04 26.54 1.85
CA SER A 181 -1.06 27.93 2.33
C SER A 181 -0.17 28.21 3.54
N GLY A 182 0.50 27.20 4.09
CA GLY A 182 1.38 27.31 5.27
C GLY A 182 2.88 27.47 4.99
N ARG A 183 3.33 27.34 3.73
CA ARG A 183 4.71 27.68 3.35
C ARG A 183 4.81 29.17 3.03
N SER A 184 4.80 30.01 4.08
CA SER A 184 5.32 31.37 3.95
C SER A 184 6.81 31.29 3.59
N ASN A 185 7.20 31.90 2.47
CA ASN A 185 8.60 32.09 2.06
C ASN A 185 9.45 32.52 3.27
N PRO A 186 10.62 31.89 3.53
CA PRO A 186 11.63 32.56 4.32
C PRO A 186 12.09 33.79 3.50
N LYS A 187 11.93 34.97 4.10
CA LYS A 187 12.54 36.21 3.62
C LYS A 187 14.05 36.13 3.78
#